data_AF-A0A7J8UD57-F1
#
_entry.id   AF-A0A7J8UD57-F1
#
_cell.length_a   1.000
_cell.length_b   1.000
_cell.length_c   1.000
_cell.angle_alpha   90.00
_cell.angle_beta   90.00
_cell.angle_gamma   90.00
#
_symmetry.space_group_name_H-M   'P 1'
#
loop_
_entity.id
_entity.type
_entity.pdbx_description
1 polymer ?
#
loop_
_entity_poly.entity_id
_entity_poly.type
_entity_poly.pdbx_seq_one_letter_code
_entity_poly.pdbx_strand_id
1 'polypeptide(L)'
;MWTRPFLGTTCKLDIIYNNSCEAFNSSIVEARFKSIIRILEDIRTKMTRIVQKRKLCDGWKQNYGPLVKAKFDANKKDCVDWQLI
;
A
#
# COMPACT_ATOMS: atom_id res chain seq x y z
N MET A 1 -0.36 -3.58 -29.77
CA MET A 1 0.61 -2.50 -29.50
C MET A 1 0.42 -2.04 -28.06
N TRP A 2 1.33 -2.40 -27.16
CA TRP A 2 1.22 -2.09 -25.72
C TRP A 2 1.85 -0.71 -25.46
N THR A 3 1.04 0.25 -25.04
CA THR A 3 1.43 1.65 -24.84
C THR A 3 2.20 1.83 -23.53
N ARG A 4 3.45 1.38 -23.54
CA ARG A 4 4.49 1.65 -22.53
C ARG A 4 4.85 3.15 -22.28
N PRO A 5 4.62 4.14 -23.17
CA PRO A 5 5.04 5.53 -22.93
C PRO A 5 4.20 6.32 -21.93
N PHE A 6 2.96 5.90 -21.62
CA PHE A 6 2.04 6.66 -20.76
C PHE A 6 2.13 6.30 -19.27
N LEU A 7 2.94 5.29 -18.91
CA LEU A 7 3.31 5.04 -17.53
C LEU A 7 4.45 5.98 -17.17
N GLY A 8 4.08 7.23 -16.84
CA GLY A 8 5.03 8.22 -16.33
C GLY A 8 5.91 7.63 -15.23
N THR A 9 7.21 7.91 -15.29
CA THR A 9 8.23 7.49 -14.31
C THR A 9 8.05 8.14 -12.93
N THR A 10 7.12 9.08 -12.80
CA THR A 10 6.67 9.60 -11.52
C THR A 10 5.87 8.52 -10.80
N CYS A 11 6.49 7.90 -9.78
CA CYS A 11 5.75 7.09 -8.82
C CYS A 11 4.51 7.87 -8.40
N LYS A 12 3.33 7.26 -8.51
CA LYS A 12 2.04 7.76 -8.02
C LYS A 12 2.02 7.82 -6.49
N LEU A 13 3.04 8.46 -5.90
CA LEU A 13 3.24 8.64 -4.47
C LEU A 13 1.99 9.27 -3.86
N ASP A 14 1.40 10.27 -4.52
CA ASP A 14 0.15 10.89 -4.09
C ASP A 14 -0.98 9.89 -3.87
N ILE A 15 -1.12 8.87 -4.73
CA ILE A 15 -2.17 7.86 -4.59
C ILE A 15 -1.92 6.94 -3.38
N ILE A 16 -0.65 6.63 -3.09
CA ILE A 16 -0.27 5.80 -1.94
C ILE A 16 -0.40 6.59 -0.62
N TYR A 17 0.03 7.85 -0.62
CA TYR A 17 -0.12 8.75 0.52
C TYR A 17 -1.60 9.06 0.78
N ASN A 18 -2.39 9.32 -0.27
CA ASN A 18 -3.81 9.62 -0.14
C ASN A 18 -4.59 8.44 0.46
N ASN A 19 -4.36 7.21 -0.02
CA ASN A 19 -4.99 6.03 0.56
C ASN A 19 -4.65 5.87 2.07
N SER A 20 -3.40 6.12 2.44
CA SER A 20 -2.98 6.06 3.85
C SER A 20 -3.70 7.11 4.71
N CYS A 21 -3.85 8.33 4.19
CA CYS A 21 -4.60 9.41 4.84
C CYS A 21 -6.11 9.11 4.91
N GLU A 22 -6.72 8.63 3.83
CA GLU A 22 -8.13 8.25 3.76
C GLU A 22 -8.46 7.14 4.77
N ALA A 23 -7.62 6.10 4.84
CA ALA A 23 -7.78 5.00 5.79
C ALA A 23 -7.63 5.45 7.26
N PHE A 24 -6.83 6.50 7.51
CA PHE A 24 -6.69 7.10 8.82
C PHE A 24 -7.90 7.97 9.17
N ASN A 25 -8.33 8.85 8.25
CA ASN A 25 -9.48 9.73 8.40
C ASN A 25 -10.77 8.93 8.64
N SER A 26 -10.97 7.83 7.91
CA SER A 26 -12.11 6.92 8.13
C SER A 26 -12.15 6.40 9.56
N SER A 27 -11.02 5.96 10.12
CA SER A 27 -10.99 5.53 11.53
C SER A 27 -11.22 6.65 12.55
N ILE A 28 -10.89 7.90 12.23
CA ILE A 28 -11.23 9.04 13.11
C ILE A 28 -12.74 9.27 13.12
N VAL A 29 -13.38 9.20 11.94
CA VAL A 29 -14.83 9.35 11.80
C VAL A 29 -15.57 8.29 12.61
N GLU A 30 -15.09 7.06 12.65
CA GLU A 30 -15.66 5.99 13.48
C GLU A 30 -15.36 6.19 14.98
N ALA A 31 -14.17 6.66 15.32
CA ALA A 31 -13.75 6.83 16.71
C ALA A 31 -14.49 7.98 17.42
N ARG A 32 -14.86 9.06 16.70
CA ARG A 32 -15.43 10.29 17.30
C ARG A 32 -16.74 10.08 18.07
N PHE A 33 -17.43 8.96 17.85
CA PHE A 33 -18.66 8.60 18.55
C PHE A 33 -18.41 7.88 19.89
N LYS A 34 -17.13 7.66 20.25
CA LYS A 34 -16.72 6.94 21.45
C LYS A 34 -16.32 7.94 22.55
N SER A 35 -16.17 7.44 23.77
CA SER A 35 -15.62 8.24 24.87
C SER A 35 -14.20 8.73 24.54
N ILE A 36 -13.79 9.86 25.13
CA ILE A 36 -12.50 10.49 24.85
C ILE A 36 -11.31 9.55 25.06
N ILE A 37 -11.36 8.73 26.12
CA ILE A 37 -10.33 7.72 26.42
C ILE A 37 -10.23 6.71 25.27
N ARG A 38 -11.37 6.28 24.74
CA ARG A 38 -11.42 5.28 23.66
C ARG A 38 -10.89 5.84 22.34
N ILE A 39 -11.17 7.10 22.03
CA ILE A 39 -10.62 7.80 20.85
C ILE A 39 -9.08 7.83 20.92
N LEU A 40 -8.53 8.19 22.07
CA LEU A 40 -7.08 8.27 22.26
C LEU A 40 -6.40 6.91 22.11
N GLU A 41 -6.99 5.85 22.67
CA GLU A 41 -6.50 4.48 22.49
C GLU A 41 -6.56 4.01 21.03
N ASP A 42 -7.62 4.34 20.31
CA ASP A 42 -7.76 3.99 18.89
C ASP A 42 -6.69 4.71 18.04
N ILE A 43 -6.45 6.00 18.29
CA ILE A 43 -5.39 6.77 17.63
C ILE A 43 -4.01 6.17 17.92
N ARG A 44 -3.70 5.90 19.20
CA ARG A 44 -2.44 5.30 19.62
C ARG A 44 -2.20 3.95 18.95
N THR A 45 -3.23 3.10 18.90
CA THR A 45 -3.16 1.78 18.26
C THR A 45 -2.90 1.92 16.76
N LYS A 46 -3.58 2.85 16.09
CA LYS A 46 -3.40 3.10 14.65
C LYS A 46 -2.00 3.62 14.34
N MET A 47 -1.50 4.58 15.11
CA MET A 47 -0.13 5.13 14.96
C MET A 47 0.94 4.05 15.20
N THR A 48 0.76 3.22 16.22
CA THR A 48 1.68 2.09 16.50
C THR A 48 1.72 1.11 15.33
N ARG A 49 0.56 0.77 14.75
CA ARG A 49 0.47 -0.09 13.57
C ARG A 49 1.17 0.51 12.35
N ILE A 50 1.06 1.82 12.12
CA ILE A 50 1.74 2.51 11.01
C ILE A 50 3.25 2.38 11.16
N VAL A 51 3.79 2.64 12.36
CA VAL A 51 5.23 2.52 12.64
C VAL A 51 5.71 1.07 12.45
N GLN A 52 4.96 0.09 12.94
CA GLN A 52 5.28 -1.32 12.75
C GLN A 52 5.32 -1.70 11.27
N LYS A 53 4.33 -1.26 10.47
CA LYS A 53 4.33 -1.52 9.03
C LYS A 53 5.50 -0.86 8.33
N ARG A 54 5.87 0.36 8.71
CA ARG A 54 7.06 1.03 8.16
C ARG A 54 8.33 0.24 8.45
N LYS A 55 8.52 -0.23 9.68
CA LYS A 55 9.66 -1.10 10.04
C LYS A 55 9.70 -2.40 9.25
N LEU A 56 8.54 -2.99 8.94
CA LEU A 56 8.48 -4.16 8.07
C LEU A 56 8.91 -3.84 6.64
N CYS A 57 8.55 -2.66 6.12
CA CYS A 57 8.98 -2.21 4.81
C CYS A 57 10.49 -1.96 4.73
N ASP A 58 11.12 -1.51 5.83
CA ASP A 58 12.58 -1.32 5.87
C ASP A 58 13.35 -2.64 5.62
N GLY A 59 12.73 -3.79 5.91
CA GLY A 59 13.29 -5.12 5.62
C GLY A 59 13.02 -5.63 4.19
N TRP A 60 12.34 -4.86 3.34
CA TRP A 60 12.04 -5.29 1.98
C TRP A 60 13.28 -5.18 1.08
N LYS A 61 13.56 -6.25 0.33
CA LYS A 61 14.68 -6.30 -0.62
C LYS A 61 14.43 -5.47 -1.88
N GLN A 62 13.20 -5.06 -2.13
CA GLN A 62 12.72 -4.47 -3.36
C GLN A 62 11.95 -3.20 -3.03
N ASN A 63 11.83 -2.29 -4.01
CA ASN A 63 11.10 -1.03 -3.85
C ASN A 63 9.56 -1.19 -3.76
N TYR A 64 9.06 -2.42 -3.69
CA TYR A 64 7.65 -2.75 -3.68
C TYR A 64 7.37 -3.94 -2.78
N GLY A 65 6.12 -4.05 -2.32
CA GLY A 65 5.73 -5.06 -1.35
C GLY A 65 5.63 -6.47 -1.90
N PRO A 66 5.63 -7.48 -1.01
CA PRO A 66 5.60 -8.89 -1.38
C PRO A 66 4.36 -9.27 -2.21
N LEU A 67 3.22 -8.59 -2.00
CA LEU A 67 2.01 -8.81 -2.81
C LEU A 67 2.16 -8.32 -4.25
N VAL A 68 2.83 -7.17 -4.43
CA VAL A 68 3.14 -6.65 -5.77
C VAL A 68 4.13 -7.57 -6.46
N LYS A 69 5.14 -8.04 -5.71
CA LYS A 69 6.09 -9.05 -6.21
C LYS A 69 5.37 -10.32 -6.66
N ALA A 70 4.50 -10.89 -5.82
CA ALA A 70 3.77 -12.11 -6.14
C ALA A 70 2.92 -11.96 -7.42
N LYS A 71 2.23 -10.82 -7.57
CA LYS A 71 1.48 -10.51 -8.80
C LYS A 71 2.40 -10.38 -10.02
N PHE A 72 3.56 -9.73 -9.87
CA PHE A 72 4.52 -9.60 -10.94
C PHE A 72 5.09 -10.97 -11.35
N ASP A 73 5.45 -11.83 -10.38
CA ASP A 73 6.00 -13.16 -10.62
C ASP A 73 4.96 -14.07 -11.29
N ALA A 74 3.68 -13.99 -10.89
CA ALA A 74 2.57 -14.69 -11.56
C ALA A 74 2.40 -14.22 -13.00
N ASN A 75 2.30 -12.91 -13.23
CA ASN A 75 2.18 -12.36 -14.59
C ASN A 75 3.38 -12.71 -15.47
N LYS A 76 4.59 -12.78 -14.88
CA LYS A 76 5.80 -13.19 -15.61
C LYS A 76 5.70 -14.64 -16.06
N LYS A 77 5.20 -15.55 -15.21
CA LYS A 77 4.98 -16.96 -15.56
C LYS A 77 3.99 -17.09 -16.70
N ASP A 78 2.87 -16.39 -16.62
CA ASP A 78 1.83 -16.39 -17.67
C ASP A 78 2.32 -15.81 -19.01
N CYS A 79 3.36 -14.98 -18.98
CA CYS A 79 3.98 -14.40 -20.18
C CYS A 79 4.94 -15.38 -20.89
N VAL A 80 5.46 -16.40 -20.19
CA VAL A 80 6.35 -17.42 -20.78
C VAL A 80 5.59 -18.31 -21.77
N ASP A 81 4.29 -18.51 -21.57
CA ASP A 81 3.44 -19.29 -22.48
C ASP A 81 3.15 -18.57 -23.83
N TRP A 82 3.53 -17.30 -23.96
CA TRP A 82 3.42 -16.52 -25.22
C TRP A 82 4.70 -16.56 -26.06
N GLN A 83 5.49 -17.64 -25.98
CA GLN A 83 6.61 -17.83 -26.92
C GLN A 83 6.09 -18.07 -28.35
N LEU A 84 6.12 -16.98 -29.12
CA LEU A 84 6.25 -16.83 -30.58
C LEU A 84 6.09 -18.14 -31.39
N ILE A 85 4.91 -18.30 -32.00
CA ILE A 85 4.80 -18.84 -33.36
C ILE A 85 5.09 -17.68 -34.33
#